data_AF-A0A150GX23-F1
#
_entry.id   AF-A0A150GX23-F1
#
_cell.length_a   1.000
_cell.length_b   1.000
_cell.length_c   1.000
_cell.angle_alpha   90.00
_cell.angle_beta   90.00
_cell.angle_gamma   90.00
#
_symmetry.space_group_name_H-M   'P 1'
#
loop_
_entity.id
_entity.type
_entity.pdbx_description
1 polymer ?
#
loop_
_entity_poly.entity_id
_entity_poly.type
_entity_poly.pdbx_seq_one_letter_code
_entity_poly.pdbx_strand_id
1 'polypeptide(L)'
;MASSTSPASLEAEIKGVDTSIKKVESQIVEVEEKLSKPGISEEEKQRLRKEKEHLRKKEEQLRKEEEQLREEKLLLLKEELRADSSSDVARCLIGDLAELERPISVAALRAFLEKPLGGKLPVDTALYNRLFADPANRRVQHLVERNPGAFGFCAVNYVAITTRYSNDAEGAQSFELSTIIDSILIRLHLWTGTGEEKARSCDMLVAVRELASKMGPVWPRIAFGDLPYLPCYAAAGGLLQFYVLLKEQHQHPVSISKCFNLCMDADRIEAVHATVNMFRLLCTLRPLLPPSLSA
;
A
#
# COMPACT_ATOMS: atom_id res chain seq x y z
N MET A 1 7.04 -7.94 33.80
CA MET A 1 7.67 -8.38 32.55
C MET A 1 6.58 -8.40 31.50
N ALA A 2 6.50 -7.39 30.62
CA ALA A 2 5.55 -7.41 29.52
C ALA A 2 6.14 -8.31 28.43
N SER A 3 5.44 -9.40 28.09
CA SER A 3 5.79 -10.20 26.93
C SER A 3 5.61 -9.33 25.69
N SER A 4 6.68 -9.06 24.95
CA SER A 4 6.63 -8.26 23.73
C SER A 4 6.03 -9.11 22.60
N THR A 5 4.72 -9.20 22.54
CA THR A 5 4.01 -9.88 21.44
C THR A 5 4.15 -9.03 20.18
N SER A 6 4.72 -9.59 19.12
CA SER A 6 4.91 -8.88 17.84
C SER A 6 3.68 -9.05 16.92
N PRO A 7 3.44 -8.14 15.97
CA PRO A 7 2.35 -8.28 14.99
C PRO A 7 2.42 -9.58 14.18
N ALA A 8 3.63 -10.09 13.94
CA ALA A 8 3.87 -11.37 13.26
C ALA A 8 3.46 -12.58 14.12
N SER A 9 3.63 -12.50 15.44
CA SER A 9 3.15 -13.52 16.38
C SER A 9 1.62 -13.59 16.35
N LEU A 10 0.94 -12.45 16.42
CA LEU A 10 -0.53 -12.39 16.36
C LEU A 10 -1.08 -12.89 15.03
N GLU A 11 -0.41 -12.63 13.91
CA GLU A 11 -0.82 -13.17 12.61
C GLU A 11 -0.76 -14.71 12.57
N ALA A 12 0.28 -15.30 13.16
CA ALA A 12 0.40 -16.75 13.27
C ALA A 12 -0.70 -17.34 14.17
N GLU A 13 -1.04 -16.66 15.27
CA GLU A 13 -2.12 -17.04 16.18
C GLU A 13 -3.50 -16.96 15.51
N ILE A 14 -3.82 -15.85 14.83
CA ILE A 14 -5.07 -15.70 14.05
C ILE A 14 -5.21 -16.84 13.05
N LYS A 15 -4.14 -17.16 12.31
CA LYS A 15 -4.14 -18.28 11.35
C LYS A 15 -4.37 -19.65 12.02
N GLY A 16 -3.86 -19.83 13.24
CA GLY A 16 -4.10 -21.00 14.07
C GLY A 16 -5.57 -21.13 14.49
N VAL A 17 -6.18 -20.02 14.92
CA VAL A 17 -7.60 -19.95 15.29
C VAL A 17 -8.49 -20.22 14.08
N ASP A 18 -8.21 -19.61 12.93
CA ASP A 18 -8.88 -19.86 11.64
C ASP A 18 -8.91 -21.34 11.27
N THR A 19 -7.76 -22.01 11.44
CA THR A 19 -7.62 -23.44 11.16
C THR A 19 -8.47 -24.28 12.13
N SER A 20 -8.57 -23.85 13.39
CA SER A 20 -9.41 -24.48 14.41
C SER A 20 -10.90 -24.28 14.13
N ILE A 21 -11.32 -23.10 13.68
CA ILE A 21 -12.70 -22.81 13.27
C ILE A 21 -13.11 -23.72 12.12
N LYS A 22 -12.31 -23.80 11.05
CA LYS A 22 -12.58 -24.68 9.89
C LYS A 22 -12.72 -26.14 10.27
N LYS A 23 -11.93 -26.60 11.25
CA LYS A 23 -12.02 -27.97 11.77
C LYS A 23 -13.33 -28.20 12.53
N VAL A 24 -13.76 -27.25 13.36
CA VAL A 24 -15.04 -27.33 14.09
C VAL A 24 -16.22 -27.26 13.13
N GLU A 25 -16.18 -26.39 12.12
CA GLU A 25 -17.21 -26.31 11.07
C GLU A 25 -17.36 -27.64 10.33
N SER A 26 -16.24 -28.28 9.97
CA SER A 26 -16.24 -29.61 9.34
C SER A 26 -16.89 -30.69 10.23
N GLN A 27 -16.61 -30.67 11.54
CA GLN A 27 -17.23 -31.59 12.51
C GLN A 27 -18.75 -31.35 12.62
N ILE A 28 -19.20 -30.09 12.58
CA ILE A 28 -20.62 -29.76 12.60
C ILE A 28 -21.32 -30.33 11.37
N VAL A 29 -20.72 -30.20 10.19
CA VAL A 29 -21.26 -30.76 8.94
C VAL A 29 -21.37 -32.28 9.01
N GLU A 30 -20.35 -32.97 9.54
CA GLU A 30 -20.39 -34.43 9.71
C GLU A 30 -21.53 -34.88 10.66
N VAL A 31 -21.73 -34.15 11.76
CA VAL A 31 -22.83 -34.42 12.71
C VAL A 31 -24.19 -34.14 12.06
N GLU A 32 -24.32 -33.09 11.24
CA GLU A 32 -25.54 -32.79 10.48
C GLU A 32 -25.87 -33.86 9.43
N GLU A 33 -24.86 -34.39 8.75
CA GLU A 33 -25.02 -35.49 7.81
C GLU A 33 -25.47 -36.77 8.53
N LYS A 34 -24.84 -37.10 9.68
CA LYS A 34 -25.30 -38.20 10.53
C LYS A 34 -26.74 -38.02 10.93
N LEU A 35 -27.14 -36.86 11.46
CA LEU A 35 -28.53 -36.56 11.86
C LEU A 35 -29.56 -36.70 10.74
N SER A 36 -29.14 -36.61 9.48
CA SER A 36 -30.02 -36.70 8.30
C SER A 36 -30.24 -38.14 7.82
N LYS A 37 -29.50 -39.14 8.33
CA LYS A 37 -29.64 -40.53 7.88
C LYS A 37 -30.95 -41.15 8.43
N PRO A 38 -31.74 -41.81 7.57
CA PRO A 38 -32.93 -42.54 8.03
C PRO A 38 -32.52 -43.76 8.88
N GLY A 39 -33.34 -44.09 9.88
CA GLY A 39 -33.16 -45.30 10.70
C GLY A 39 -32.28 -45.15 11.96
N ILE A 40 -31.89 -43.92 12.32
CA ILE A 40 -31.15 -43.65 13.56
C ILE A 40 -32.09 -43.75 14.76
N SER A 41 -31.62 -44.33 15.87
CA SER A 41 -32.40 -44.39 17.11
C SER A 41 -32.59 -42.99 17.73
N GLU A 42 -33.68 -42.77 18.46
CA GLU A 42 -33.93 -41.48 19.10
C GLU A 42 -32.86 -41.14 20.16
N GLU A 43 -32.28 -42.14 20.84
CA GLU A 43 -31.17 -41.93 21.77
C GLU A 43 -29.92 -41.40 21.06
N GLU A 44 -29.55 -41.98 19.92
CA GLU A 44 -28.39 -41.55 19.14
C GLU A 44 -28.59 -40.14 18.57
N LYS A 45 -29.81 -39.86 18.08
CA LYS A 45 -30.19 -38.52 17.61
C LYS A 45 -30.11 -37.48 18.73
N GLN A 46 -30.51 -37.82 19.95
CA GLN A 46 -30.40 -36.92 21.10
C GLN A 46 -28.92 -36.67 21.48
N ARG A 47 -28.06 -37.69 21.38
CA ARG A 47 -26.60 -37.54 21.58
C ARG A 47 -25.98 -36.61 20.53
N LEU A 48 -26.28 -36.83 19.25
CA LEU A 48 -25.77 -36.01 18.15
C LEU A 48 -26.23 -34.55 18.25
N ARG A 49 -27.46 -34.29 18.71
CA ARG A 49 -27.95 -32.92 18.97
C ARG A 49 -27.13 -32.20 20.07
N LYS A 50 -26.81 -32.90 21.17
CA LYS A 50 -25.97 -32.35 22.24
C LYS A 50 -24.55 -32.08 21.76
N GLU A 51 -23.98 -32.98 20.97
CA GLU A 51 -22.66 -32.81 20.37
C GLU A 51 -22.62 -31.60 19.43
N LYS A 52 -23.62 -31.46 18.55
CA LYS A 52 -23.77 -30.29 17.67
C LYS A 52 -23.84 -28.99 18.46
N GLU A 53 -24.64 -28.94 19.52
CA GLU A 53 -24.78 -27.75 20.36
C GLU A 53 -23.44 -27.38 21.04
N HIS A 54 -22.70 -28.38 21.54
CA HIS A 54 -21.37 -28.18 22.09
C HIS A 54 -20.38 -27.65 21.05
N LEU A 55 -20.38 -28.19 19.83
CA LEU A 55 -19.53 -27.71 18.74
C LEU A 55 -19.85 -26.26 18.33
N ARG A 56 -21.14 -25.89 18.28
CA ARG A 56 -21.56 -24.50 18.00
C ARG A 56 -21.09 -23.51 19.07
N LYS A 57 -21.17 -23.89 20.35
CA LYS A 57 -20.62 -23.07 21.46
C LYS A 57 -19.10 -22.89 21.34
N LYS A 58 -18.37 -23.95 20.95
CA LYS A 58 -16.93 -23.89 20.72
C LYS A 58 -16.57 -23.02 19.51
N GLU A 59 -17.33 -23.12 18.42
CA GLU A 59 -17.18 -22.26 17.23
C GLU A 59 -17.35 -20.78 17.60
N GLU A 60 -18.40 -20.46 18.36
CA GLU A 60 -18.66 -19.08 18.81
C GLU A 60 -17.54 -18.54 19.71
N GLN A 61 -16.99 -19.37 20.61
CA GLN A 61 -15.85 -18.98 21.44
C GLN A 61 -14.60 -18.68 20.60
N LEU A 62 -14.29 -19.52 19.61
CA LEU A 62 -13.15 -19.30 18.72
C LEU A 62 -13.30 -18.04 17.88
N ARG A 63 -14.51 -17.72 17.39
CA ARG A 63 -14.75 -16.47 16.66
C ARG A 63 -14.55 -15.22 17.52
N LYS A 64 -14.93 -15.27 18.81
CA LYS A 64 -14.67 -14.16 19.75
C LYS A 64 -13.17 -13.99 20.02
N GLU A 65 -12.44 -15.09 20.14
CA GLU A 65 -10.97 -15.06 20.29
C GLU A 65 -10.29 -14.49 19.04
N GLU A 66 -10.71 -14.92 17.84
CA GLU A 66 -10.21 -14.39 16.57
C GLU A 66 -10.43 -12.88 16.44
N GLU A 67 -11.61 -12.38 16.84
CA GLU A 67 -11.96 -10.96 16.83
C GLU A 67 -11.07 -10.16 17.80
N GLN A 68 -10.87 -10.66 19.03
CA GLN A 68 -9.98 -10.04 20.01
C GLN A 68 -8.53 -9.93 19.51
N LEU A 69 -8.00 -11.00 18.90
CA LEU A 69 -6.65 -11.01 18.33
C LEU A 69 -6.51 -9.99 17.18
N ARG A 70 -7.56 -9.81 16.37
CA ARG A 70 -7.58 -8.81 15.29
C ARG A 70 -7.60 -7.38 15.84
N GLU A 71 -8.36 -7.13 16.90
CA GLU A 71 -8.37 -5.83 17.59
C GLU A 71 -7.01 -5.50 18.22
N GLU A 72 -6.39 -6.47 18.89
CA GLU A 72 -5.06 -6.33 19.50
C GLU A 72 -4.00 -6.04 18.44
N LYS A 73 -4.01 -6.79 17.32
CA LYS A 73 -3.10 -6.55 16.21
C LYS A 73 -3.25 -5.15 15.63
N LEU A 74 -4.48 -4.66 15.49
CA LEU A 74 -4.74 -3.31 15.00
C LEU A 74 -4.23 -2.24 15.98
N LEU A 75 -4.35 -2.46 17.29
CA LEU A 75 -3.82 -1.58 18.33
C LEU A 75 -2.30 -1.51 18.26
N LEU A 76 -1.61 -2.65 18.18
CA LEU A 76 -0.15 -2.69 18.07
C LEU A 76 0.33 -1.99 16.80
N LEU A 77 -0.33 -2.21 15.65
CA LEU A 77 -0.01 -1.50 14.42
C LEU A 77 -0.19 0.02 14.56
N LYS A 78 -1.20 0.49 15.29
CA LYS A 78 -1.40 1.92 15.55
C LYS A 78 -0.35 2.49 16.49
N GLU A 79 0.10 1.73 17.48
CA GLU A 79 1.17 2.15 18.40
C GLU A 79 2.53 2.18 17.69
N GLU A 80 2.84 1.19 16.87
CA GLU A 80 4.02 1.15 16.02
C GLU A 80 4.05 2.36 15.06
N LEU A 81 2.90 2.71 14.47
CA LEU A 81 2.76 3.90 13.64
C LEU A 81 2.93 5.23 14.41
N ARG A 82 2.67 5.24 15.73
CA ARG A 82 2.81 6.44 16.59
C ARG A 82 4.22 6.62 17.14
N ALA A 83 4.98 5.54 17.30
CA ALA A 83 6.37 5.59 17.73
C ALA A 83 7.33 6.03 16.60
N ASP A 84 6.85 6.05 15.36
CA ASP A 84 7.67 6.28 14.19
C ASP A 84 7.80 7.79 13.84
N SER A 85 9.03 8.29 13.93
CA SER A 85 9.43 9.64 13.48
C SER A 85 9.12 9.91 12.00
N SER A 86 8.85 8.84 11.24
CA SER A 86 8.45 8.88 9.85
C SER A 86 7.16 9.69 9.61
N SER A 87 6.22 9.72 10.57
CA SER A 87 5.00 10.53 10.44
C SER A 87 5.29 12.03 10.39
N ASP A 88 6.24 12.49 11.19
CA ASP A 88 6.65 13.89 11.22
C ASP A 88 7.45 14.27 9.98
N VAL A 89 8.30 13.37 9.50
CA VAL A 89 8.97 13.53 8.20
C VAL A 89 7.94 13.63 7.07
N ALA A 90 6.95 12.74 7.02
CA ALA A 90 5.90 12.78 6.01
C ALA A 90 5.11 14.09 6.07
N ARG A 91 4.71 14.55 7.26
CA ARG A 91 4.05 15.86 7.43
C ARG A 91 4.92 17.01 6.93
N CYS A 92 6.22 17.00 7.25
CA CYS A 92 7.18 17.99 6.79
C CYS A 92 7.27 18.02 5.26
N LEU A 93 7.35 16.85 4.62
CA LEU A 93 7.42 16.73 3.16
C LEU A 93 6.13 17.16 2.45
N ILE A 94 4.97 16.82 3.01
CA ILE A 94 3.66 17.20 2.46
C ILE A 94 3.48 18.71 2.51
N GLY A 95 3.93 19.35 3.60
CA GLY A 95 3.78 20.79 3.83
C GLY A 95 2.32 21.20 4.00
N ASP A 96 2.03 22.49 3.80
CA ASP A 96 0.67 22.99 3.83
C ASP A 96 -0.07 22.62 2.53
N LEU A 97 -1.24 22.00 2.68
CA LEU A 97 -2.11 21.60 1.59
C LEU A 97 -3.10 22.72 1.20
N ALA A 98 -3.34 23.70 2.08
CA ALA A 98 -4.33 24.75 1.86
C ALA A 98 -3.98 25.67 0.69
N GLU A 99 -2.69 25.82 0.39
CA GLU A 99 -2.19 26.67 -0.71
C GLU A 99 -2.13 25.95 -2.06
N LEU A 100 -2.48 24.65 -2.12
CA LEU A 100 -2.33 23.87 -3.34
C LEU A 100 -3.55 23.99 -4.25
N GLU A 101 -3.34 24.72 -5.34
CA GLU A 101 -4.29 24.73 -6.45
C GLU A 101 -4.35 23.37 -7.14
N ARG A 102 -5.58 22.94 -7.45
CA ARG A 102 -5.85 21.71 -8.21
C ARG A 102 -5.45 21.94 -9.67
N PRO A 103 -4.50 21.16 -10.23
CA PRO A 103 -4.14 21.28 -11.62
C PRO A 103 -5.27 20.76 -12.52
N ILE A 104 -5.62 21.47 -13.58
CA ILE A 104 -6.73 21.10 -14.49
C ILE A 104 -6.27 20.63 -15.88
N SER A 105 -4.97 20.73 -16.17
CA SER A 105 -4.39 20.34 -17.45
C SER A 105 -3.20 19.40 -17.25
N VAL A 106 -2.86 18.63 -18.28
CA VAL A 106 -1.70 17.73 -18.27
C VAL A 106 -0.39 18.51 -18.02
N ALA A 107 -0.26 19.70 -18.60
CA ALA A 107 0.89 20.57 -18.36
C ALA A 107 0.95 21.04 -16.91
N ALA A 108 -0.18 21.45 -16.33
CA ALA A 108 -0.26 21.84 -14.92
C ALA A 108 0.03 20.65 -13.99
N LEU A 109 -0.40 19.44 -14.36
CA LEU A 109 -0.10 18.21 -13.62
C LEU A 109 1.39 17.88 -13.60
N ARG A 110 2.07 18.00 -14.75
CA ARG A 110 3.53 17.84 -14.84
C ARG A 110 4.25 18.83 -13.94
N ALA A 111 3.89 20.12 -14.06
CA ALA A 111 4.43 21.17 -13.22
C ALA A 111 4.13 20.93 -11.72
N PHE A 112 2.96 20.37 -11.40
CA PHE A 112 2.59 20.02 -10.03
C PHE A 112 3.51 18.95 -9.44
N LEU A 113 3.90 17.92 -10.21
CA LEU A 113 4.83 16.89 -9.72
C LEU A 113 6.25 17.41 -9.49
N GLU A 114 6.60 18.53 -10.11
CA GLU A 114 7.90 19.21 -9.96
C GLU A 114 7.87 20.32 -8.90
N LYS A 115 6.70 20.63 -8.31
CA LYS A 115 6.60 21.65 -7.25
C LYS A 115 7.46 21.26 -6.04
N PRO A 116 8.14 22.23 -5.40
CA PRO A 116 8.84 22.00 -4.16
C PRO A 116 7.92 21.37 -3.10
N LEU A 117 8.49 20.44 -2.34
CA LEU A 117 7.88 19.87 -1.14
C LEU A 117 7.87 20.89 0.00
N GLY A 118 7.16 20.58 1.10
CA GLY A 118 7.18 21.41 2.31
C GLY A 118 8.56 21.49 2.97
N GLY A 119 9.40 20.47 2.76
CA GLY A 119 10.78 20.40 3.23
C GLY A 119 11.65 19.58 2.29
N LYS A 120 12.96 19.53 2.57
CA LYS A 120 13.88 18.69 1.81
C LYS A 120 13.74 17.23 2.23
N LEU A 121 14.03 16.32 1.31
CA LEU A 121 14.04 14.88 1.55
C LEU A 121 15.22 14.53 2.48
N PRO A 122 14.96 14.05 3.69
CA PRO A 122 16.04 13.66 4.59
C PRO A 122 16.69 12.38 4.07
N VAL A 123 18.00 12.42 3.84
CA VAL A 123 18.80 11.28 3.38
C VAL A 123 19.94 11.00 4.36
N ASP A 124 20.32 9.72 4.47
CA ASP A 124 21.45 9.33 5.32
C ASP A 124 22.78 9.94 4.82
N THR A 125 23.78 9.91 5.69
CA THR A 125 25.10 10.51 5.40
C THR A 125 25.79 9.87 4.20
N ALA A 126 25.68 8.55 4.02
CA ALA A 126 26.37 7.85 2.93
C ALA A 126 25.74 8.21 1.58
N LEU A 127 24.41 8.16 1.48
CA LEU A 127 23.69 8.59 0.27
C LEU A 127 23.94 10.08 -0.02
N TYR A 128 23.86 10.95 0.99
CA TYR A 128 24.15 12.37 0.83
C TYR A 128 25.53 12.58 0.22
N ASN A 129 26.56 11.94 0.77
CA ASN A 129 27.92 12.07 0.25
C ASN A 129 28.04 11.55 -1.20
N ARG A 130 27.41 10.43 -1.55
CA ARG A 130 27.39 9.92 -2.93
C ARG A 130 26.71 10.90 -3.90
N LEU A 131 25.56 11.45 -3.52
CA LEU A 131 24.82 12.44 -4.33
C LEU A 131 25.63 13.72 -4.56
N PHE A 132 26.41 14.16 -3.59
CA PHE A 132 27.23 15.37 -3.70
C PHE A 132 28.59 15.13 -4.38
N ALA A 133 29.08 13.90 -4.39
CA ALA A 133 30.32 13.53 -5.07
C ALA A 133 30.17 13.41 -6.59
N ASP A 134 29.01 12.96 -7.08
CA ASP A 134 28.77 12.74 -8.51
C ASP A 134 28.08 13.96 -9.18
N PRO A 135 28.72 14.62 -10.16
CA PRO A 135 28.13 15.73 -10.90
C PRO A 135 26.81 15.40 -11.61
N ALA A 136 26.56 14.14 -11.98
CA ALA A 136 25.31 13.71 -12.61
C ALA A 136 24.10 13.90 -11.70
N ASN A 137 24.32 13.95 -10.38
CA ASN A 137 23.29 14.09 -9.35
C ASN A 137 22.99 15.55 -8.98
N ARG A 138 23.65 16.55 -9.60
CA ARG A 138 23.40 17.99 -9.32
C ARG A 138 21.94 18.38 -9.39
N ARG A 139 21.17 17.77 -10.31
CA ARG A 139 19.74 18.05 -10.48
C ARG A 139 18.90 17.73 -9.23
N VAL A 140 19.33 16.83 -8.35
CA VAL A 140 18.56 16.43 -7.15
C VAL A 140 19.12 16.96 -5.83
N GLN A 141 20.31 17.56 -5.84
CA GLN A 141 20.97 18.04 -4.61
C GLN A 141 20.13 19.07 -3.86
N HIS A 142 19.34 19.87 -4.58
CA HIS A 142 18.45 20.86 -3.97
C HIS A 142 17.23 20.23 -3.27
N LEU A 143 16.88 18.99 -3.61
CA LEU A 143 15.74 18.25 -3.06
C LEU A 143 16.07 17.52 -1.77
N VAL A 144 17.34 17.39 -1.39
CA VAL A 144 17.76 16.53 -0.27
C VAL A 144 18.46 17.32 0.84
N GLU A 145 18.34 16.82 2.07
CA GLU A 145 19.10 17.30 3.22
C GLU A 145 19.74 16.13 3.96
N ARG A 146 20.93 16.37 4.52
CA ARG A 146 21.63 15.35 5.31
C ARG A 146 20.95 15.20 6.65
N ASN A 147 20.43 14.01 6.93
CA ASN A 147 19.87 13.66 8.21
C ASN A 147 20.50 12.35 8.71
N PRO A 148 21.39 12.40 9.72
CA PRO A 148 22.04 11.21 10.26
C PRO A 148 21.08 10.16 10.84
N GLY A 149 19.86 10.55 11.23
CA GLY A 149 18.81 9.66 11.68
C GLY A 149 17.98 9.07 10.54
N ALA A 150 18.09 9.59 9.32
CA ALA A 150 17.36 9.11 8.15
C ALA A 150 18.01 7.89 7.48
N PHE A 151 18.45 6.92 8.29
CA PHE A 151 19.04 5.65 7.84
C PHE A 151 18.19 4.94 6.76
N GLY A 152 16.88 5.19 6.75
CA GLY A 152 15.92 4.51 5.89
C GLY A 152 15.82 5.01 4.45
N PHE A 153 16.15 6.25 4.09
CA PHE A 153 15.75 6.76 2.76
C PHE A 153 16.39 5.99 1.58
N CYS A 154 17.59 5.45 1.80
CA CYS A 154 18.39 4.81 0.76
C CYS A 154 18.08 3.33 0.53
N ALA A 155 17.74 2.58 1.58
CA ALA A 155 17.42 1.16 1.46
C ALA A 155 15.93 0.92 1.20
N VAL A 156 15.07 1.90 1.50
CA VAL A 156 13.62 1.89 1.25
C VAL A 156 13.24 1.93 -0.23
N ASN A 157 13.88 2.83 -0.99
CA ASN A 157 13.68 2.90 -2.45
C ASN A 157 14.28 1.67 -3.14
N TYR A 158 15.24 1.01 -2.48
CA TYR A 158 15.78 -0.24 -2.97
C TYR A 158 14.79 -1.37 -2.68
N VAL A 159 14.30 -1.53 -1.45
CA VAL A 159 13.42 -2.62 -1.04
C VAL A 159 12.04 -2.53 -1.70
N ALA A 160 11.30 -1.42 -1.59
CA ALA A 160 9.95 -1.30 -2.17
C ALA A 160 9.88 -1.58 -3.68
N ILE A 161 10.99 -1.37 -4.40
CA ILE A 161 11.10 -1.56 -5.85
C ILE A 161 11.80 -2.87 -6.22
N THR A 162 12.68 -3.41 -5.37
CA THR A 162 13.47 -4.63 -5.67
C THR A 162 13.07 -5.88 -4.88
N THR A 163 12.29 -5.80 -3.79
CA THR A 163 11.90 -7.00 -3.00
C THR A 163 10.81 -7.87 -3.63
N ARG A 164 10.69 -7.87 -4.95
CA ARG A 164 10.17 -9.06 -5.65
C ARG A 164 11.24 -9.85 -6.41
N TYR A 165 12.50 -9.41 -6.44
CA TYR A 165 13.51 -10.00 -7.34
C TYR A 165 14.97 -10.05 -6.84
N SER A 166 15.25 -9.88 -5.55
CA SER A 166 16.61 -10.01 -5.02
C SER A 166 16.67 -10.98 -3.82
N ASN A 167 17.46 -12.05 -3.94
CA ASN A 167 17.77 -13.03 -2.89
C ASN A 167 19.00 -12.63 -2.05
N ASP A 168 19.50 -11.39 -2.17
CA ASP A 168 20.77 -11.02 -1.56
C ASP A 168 20.60 -10.38 -0.16
N ALA A 169 21.42 -10.86 0.76
CA ALA A 169 21.33 -10.71 2.22
C ALA A 169 21.79 -9.34 2.78
N GLU A 170 21.41 -8.23 2.14
CA GLU A 170 21.61 -6.86 2.66
C GLU A 170 20.28 -6.16 3.00
N GLY A 171 19.29 -6.93 3.46
CA GLY A 171 17.90 -6.49 3.67
C GLY A 171 17.50 -6.18 5.11
N ALA A 172 18.41 -5.77 5.98
CA ALA A 172 18.09 -5.50 7.39
C ALA A 172 18.57 -4.11 7.83
N GLN A 173 17.84 -3.05 7.42
CA GLN A 173 17.68 -1.76 8.14
C GLN A 173 16.98 -0.67 7.27
N SER A 174 15.83 -0.98 6.66
CA SER A 174 15.10 -0.02 5.82
C SER A 174 13.60 0.07 6.07
N PHE A 175 13.14 -0.08 7.32
CA PHE A 175 11.72 -0.36 7.55
C PHE A 175 10.78 0.87 7.57
N GLU A 176 11.25 2.07 7.90
CA GLU A 176 10.31 3.15 8.28
C GLU A 176 9.78 3.97 7.08
N LEU A 177 10.63 4.39 6.15
CA LEU A 177 10.21 5.18 4.98
C LEU A 177 9.64 4.32 3.83
N SER A 178 9.95 3.02 3.75
CA SER A 178 9.35 2.11 2.75
C SER A 178 7.93 1.86 3.15
N THR A 179 7.68 1.70 4.44
CA THR A 179 6.34 1.71 4.97
C THR A 179 5.60 2.99 4.60
N ILE A 180 6.24 4.18 4.55
CA ILE A 180 5.59 5.39 4.04
C ILE A 180 5.34 5.35 2.54
N ILE A 181 6.34 5.05 1.71
CA ILE A 181 6.18 5.06 0.25
C ILE A 181 5.23 3.96 -0.18
N ASP A 182 5.37 2.75 0.37
CA ASP A 182 4.42 1.66 0.23
C ASP A 182 3.07 2.09 0.78
N SER A 183 2.97 2.76 1.93
CA SER A 183 1.67 3.28 2.40
C SER A 183 1.09 4.33 1.46
N ILE A 184 1.90 5.16 0.82
CA ILE A 184 1.46 6.17 -0.15
C ILE A 184 1.02 5.47 -1.43
N LEU A 185 1.78 4.50 -1.94
CA LEU A 185 1.46 3.74 -3.14
C LEU A 185 0.28 2.80 -2.91
N ILE A 186 0.20 2.15 -1.76
CA ILE A 186 -0.95 1.36 -1.29
C ILE A 186 -2.15 2.28 -1.14
N ARG A 187 -2.03 3.47 -0.54
CA ARG A 187 -3.13 4.45 -0.47
C ARG A 187 -3.51 4.94 -1.86
N LEU A 188 -2.55 5.19 -2.74
CA LEU A 188 -2.81 5.59 -4.12
C LEU A 188 -3.53 4.47 -4.86
N HIS A 189 -3.10 3.22 -4.70
CA HIS A 189 -3.73 2.02 -5.26
C HIS A 189 -5.13 1.77 -4.66
N LEU A 190 -5.32 1.97 -3.35
CA LEU A 190 -6.61 1.86 -2.67
C LEU A 190 -7.56 2.97 -3.12
N TRP A 191 -7.08 4.21 -3.24
CA TRP A 191 -7.89 5.37 -3.61
C TRP A 191 -8.27 5.36 -5.08
N THR A 192 -7.36 4.90 -5.93
CA THR A 192 -7.53 5.03 -7.38
C THR A 192 -7.82 3.69 -8.06
N GLY A 193 -7.46 2.56 -7.46
CA GLY A 193 -7.43 1.25 -8.13
C GLY A 193 -6.42 1.16 -9.27
N THR A 194 -5.60 2.21 -9.48
CA THR A 194 -4.82 2.39 -10.71
C THR A 194 -3.32 2.33 -10.52
N GLY A 195 -2.82 1.12 -10.69
CA GLY A 195 -1.44 0.81 -10.95
C GLY A 195 -1.36 -0.45 -11.80
N GLU A 196 -0.30 -0.55 -12.58
CA GLU A 196 0.07 -1.77 -13.29
C GLU A 196 1.57 -2.03 -13.15
N GLU A 197 1.93 -3.28 -12.87
CA GLU A 197 3.29 -3.68 -12.51
C GLU A 197 3.74 -4.86 -13.37
N LYS A 198 4.97 -4.80 -13.89
CA LYS A 198 5.61 -5.89 -14.62
C LYS A 198 6.97 -6.22 -14.04
N ALA A 199 7.38 -7.47 -14.20
CA ALA A 199 8.64 -7.97 -13.67
C ALA A 199 9.87 -7.37 -14.36
N ARG A 200 9.81 -7.19 -15.69
CA ARG A 200 10.98 -6.83 -16.50
C ARG A 200 10.88 -5.42 -17.03
N SER A 201 11.98 -4.68 -17.04
CA SER A 201 12.03 -3.31 -17.56
C SER A 201 11.61 -3.19 -19.04
N CYS A 202 11.80 -4.23 -19.85
CA CYS A 202 11.34 -4.24 -21.25
C CYS A 202 9.82 -4.25 -21.40
N ASP A 203 9.09 -4.60 -20.33
CA ASP A 203 7.63 -4.74 -20.33
C ASP A 203 6.92 -3.44 -19.94
N MET A 204 7.63 -2.29 -19.87
CA MET A 204 7.03 -1.00 -19.50
C MET A 204 5.86 -0.61 -20.41
N LEU A 205 5.98 -0.82 -21.71
CA LEU A 205 4.87 -0.56 -22.65
C LEU A 205 3.70 -1.54 -22.47
N VAL A 206 3.97 -2.76 -21.99
CA VAL A 206 2.94 -3.74 -21.65
C VAL A 206 2.19 -3.27 -20.40
N ALA A 207 2.90 -2.82 -19.37
CA ALA A 207 2.31 -2.24 -18.16
C ALA A 207 1.36 -1.07 -18.49
N VAL A 208 1.78 -0.14 -19.35
CA VAL A 208 0.93 1.00 -19.75
C VAL A 208 -0.30 0.56 -20.54
N ARG A 209 -0.16 -0.43 -21.43
CA ARG A 209 -1.29 -0.97 -22.21
C ARG A 209 -2.29 -1.70 -21.32
N GLU A 210 -1.81 -2.48 -20.37
CA GLU A 210 -2.68 -3.19 -19.42
C GLU A 210 -3.36 -2.23 -18.44
N LEU A 211 -2.66 -1.18 -17.99
CA LEU A 211 -3.27 -0.07 -17.24
C LEU A 211 -4.44 0.55 -18.00
N ALA A 212 -4.27 0.83 -19.29
CA ALA A 212 -5.33 1.34 -20.16
C ALA A 212 -6.51 0.36 -20.28
N SER A 213 -6.20 -0.92 -20.48
CA SER A 213 -7.20 -1.99 -20.63
C SER A 213 -8.01 -2.22 -19.34
N LYS A 214 -7.35 -2.17 -18.18
CA LYS A 214 -7.96 -2.32 -16.86
C LYS A 214 -8.99 -1.22 -16.56
N MET A 215 -8.71 0.00 -17.04
CA MET A 215 -9.50 1.19 -16.72
C MET A 215 -10.50 1.58 -17.80
N GLY A 216 -10.27 1.16 -19.05
CA GLY A 216 -11.13 1.41 -20.21
C GLY A 216 -12.61 1.11 -19.94
N PRO A 217 -12.97 -0.09 -19.45
CA PRO A 217 -14.37 -0.45 -19.19
C PRO A 217 -14.90 0.06 -17.83
N VAL A 218 -14.01 0.41 -16.90
CA VAL A 218 -14.30 0.48 -15.46
C VAL A 218 -14.36 1.91 -14.95
N TRP A 219 -14.54 2.91 -15.80
CA TRP A 219 -14.77 4.31 -15.37
C TRP A 219 -16.25 4.74 -15.37
N PRO A 220 -17.16 4.14 -14.56
CA PRO A 220 -18.46 4.73 -14.36
C PRO A 220 -18.34 5.95 -13.43
N ARG A 221 -19.17 6.97 -13.67
CA ARG A 221 -19.32 8.13 -12.75
C ARG A 221 -19.57 7.72 -11.29
N ILE A 222 -20.18 6.55 -11.09
CA ILE A 222 -20.47 5.99 -9.76
C ILE A 222 -19.17 5.69 -8.98
N ALA A 223 -18.11 5.22 -9.67
CA ALA A 223 -16.87 4.81 -9.02
C ALA A 223 -15.93 6.00 -8.73
N PHE A 224 -15.89 7.00 -9.62
CA PHE A 224 -14.89 8.07 -9.57
C PHE A 224 -15.46 9.48 -9.35
N GLY A 225 -16.78 9.60 -9.15
CA GLY A 225 -17.44 10.87 -8.85
C GLY A 225 -17.18 11.95 -9.90
N ASP A 226 -16.78 13.14 -9.43
CA ASP A 226 -16.54 14.32 -10.26
C ASP A 226 -15.06 14.56 -10.59
N LEU A 227 -14.22 13.54 -10.42
CA LEU A 227 -12.81 13.63 -10.77
C LEU A 227 -12.63 14.00 -12.27
N PRO A 228 -11.83 15.04 -12.58
CA PRO A 228 -11.50 15.40 -13.97
C PRO A 228 -10.51 14.42 -14.61
N TYR A 229 -9.71 13.76 -13.77
CA TYR A 229 -8.73 12.75 -14.14
C TYR A 229 -8.43 11.86 -12.93
N LEU A 230 -7.79 10.72 -13.17
CA LEU A 230 -7.34 9.79 -12.15
C LEU A 230 -5.83 9.63 -12.26
N PRO A 231 -5.09 10.01 -11.21
CA PRO A 231 -3.66 9.77 -11.14
C PRO A 231 -3.38 8.27 -11.05
N CYS A 232 -2.42 7.79 -11.84
CA CYS A 232 -2.05 6.38 -11.89
C CYS A 232 -0.54 6.21 -12.12
N TYR A 233 -0.06 4.98 -12.02
CA TYR A 233 1.33 4.65 -12.31
C TYR A 233 1.46 3.37 -13.12
N ALA A 234 2.59 3.26 -13.82
CA ALA A 234 3.05 2.00 -14.37
C ALA A 234 4.48 1.76 -13.89
N ALA A 235 4.79 0.53 -13.50
CA ALA A 235 6.13 0.11 -13.14
C ALA A 235 6.52 -1.18 -13.86
N ALA A 236 7.80 -1.30 -14.21
CA ALA A 236 8.33 -2.46 -14.91
C ALA A 236 9.80 -2.68 -14.56
N GLY A 237 10.12 -3.74 -13.82
CA GLY A 237 11.46 -3.94 -13.28
C GLY A 237 11.91 -2.72 -12.46
N GLY A 238 13.05 -2.12 -12.84
CA GLY A 238 13.57 -0.89 -12.23
C GLY A 238 12.99 0.41 -12.78
N LEU A 239 11.92 0.38 -13.58
CA LEU A 239 11.31 1.57 -14.19
C LEU A 239 10.00 1.95 -13.51
N LEU A 240 9.76 3.26 -13.36
CA LEU A 240 8.50 3.83 -12.86
C LEU A 240 8.12 5.06 -13.66
N GLN A 241 6.83 5.25 -13.92
CA GLN A 241 6.32 6.48 -14.51
C GLN A 241 4.88 6.74 -14.05
N PHE A 242 4.59 8.01 -13.78
CA PHE A 242 3.26 8.48 -13.41
C PHE A 242 2.47 8.93 -14.63
N TYR A 243 1.19 8.59 -14.60
CA TYR A 243 0.21 8.83 -15.64
C TYR A 243 -1.04 9.47 -15.05
N VAL A 244 -1.86 10.01 -15.94
CA VAL A 244 -3.26 10.30 -15.64
C VAL A 244 -4.15 9.71 -16.70
N LEU A 245 -5.32 9.27 -16.28
CA LEU A 245 -6.43 8.95 -17.16
C LEU A 245 -7.38 10.14 -17.15
N LEU A 246 -7.55 10.79 -18.30
CA LEU A 246 -8.49 11.90 -18.43
C LEU A 246 -9.91 11.35 -18.53
N LYS A 247 -10.89 12.01 -17.91
CA LYS A 247 -12.30 11.58 -17.94
C LYS A 247 -12.82 11.34 -19.37
N GLU A 248 -12.42 12.19 -20.31
CA GLU A 248 -12.81 12.12 -21.72
C GLU A 248 -11.98 11.11 -22.54
N GLN A 249 -10.82 10.67 -22.03
CA GLN A 249 -9.85 9.83 -22.74
C GLN A 249 -9.30 8.71 -21.83
N HIS A 250 -10.17 8.03 -21.10
CA HIS A 250 -9.81 7.04 -20.08
C HIS A 250 -9.19 5.74 -20.66
N GLN A 251 -9.09 5.59 -21.98
CA GLN A 251 -8.38 4.50 -22.66
C GLN A 251 -6.93 4.86 -23.02
N HIS A 252 -6.51 6.11 -22.79
CA HIS A 252 -5.19 6.60 -23.18
C HIS A 252 -4.50 7.24 -21.98
N PRO A 253 -3.77 6.46 -21.16
CA PRO A 253 -2.93 7.01 -20.11
C PRO A 253 -1.99 8.07 -20.67
N VAL A 254 -2.04 9.28 -20.11
CA VAL A 254 -1.18 10.39 -20.49
C VAL A 254 -0.09 10.53 -19.45
N SER A 255 1.19 10.47 -19.86
CA SER A 255 2.31 10.60 -18.93
C SER A 255 2.39 12.00 -18.35
N ILE A 256 2.53 12.07 -17.03
CA ILE A 256 2.72 13.32 -16.26
C ILE A 256 4.07 13.37 -15.55
N SER A 257 4.91 12.36 -15.71
CA SER A 257 6.31 12.39 -15.30
C SER A 257 7.21 11.83 -16.41
N LYS A 258 8.52 12.02 -16.26
CA LYS A 258 9.52 11.20 -16.96
C LYS A 258 9.44 9.73 -16.51
N CYS A 259 10.07 8.84 -17.26
CA CYS A 259 10.30 7.47 -16.83
C CYS A 259 11.55 7.45 -15.93
N PHE A 260 11.35 7.16 -14.64
CA PHE A 260 12.41 7.08 -13.65
C PHE A 260 13.11 5.72 -13.74
N ASN A 261 14.44 5.71 -13.81
CA ASN A 261 15.24 4.51 -13.65
C ASN A 261 15.70 4.39 -12.19
N LEU A 262 15.02 3.52 -11.46
CA LEU A 262 15.19 3.33 -10.02
C LEU A 262 16.51 2.63 -9.66
N CYS A 263 17.27 2.15 -10.65
CA CYS A 263 18.66 1.77 -10.44
C CYS A 263 19.57 2.98 -10.15
N MET A 264 19.16 4.19 -10.54
CA MET A 264 19.95 5.42 -10.39
C MET A 264 19.56 6.19 -9.12
N ASP A 265 20.55 6.65 -8.33
CA ASP A 265 20.31 7.41 -7.09
C ASP A 265 19.46 8.68 -7.34
N ALA A 266 19.80 9.50 -8.33
CA ALA A 266 19.04 10.71 -8.65
C ALA A 266 17.58 10.43 -9.03
N ASP A 267 17.34 9.44 -9.89
CA ASP A 267 15.97 9.12 -10.32
C ASP A 267 15.14 8.55 -9.17
N ARG A 268 15.77 7.87 -8.19
CA ARG A 268 15.09 7.48 -6.94
C ARG A 268 14.64 8.70 -6.14
N ILE A 269 15.50 9.70 -5.95
CA ILE A 269 15.12 10.95 -5.26
C ILE A 269 13.95 11.64 -5.98
N GLU A 270 14.01 11.77 -7.30
CA GLU A 270 12.94 12.40 -8.09
C GLU A 270 11.65 11.58 -8.08
N ALA A 271 11.74 10.24 -8.05
CA ALA A 271 10.58 9.37 -7.93
C ALA A 271 9.88 9.57 -6.57
N VAL A 272 10.63 9.66 -5.46
CA VAL A 272 10.04 9.97 -4.15
C VAL A 272 9.40 11.35 -4.15
N HIS A 273 10.10 12.35 -4.68
CA HIS A 273 9.56 13.70 -4.81
C HIS A 273 8.23 13.72 -5.56
N ALA A 274 8.19 13.08 -6.74
CA ALA A 274 6.97 12.94 -7.52
C ALA A 274 5.88 12.17 -6.77
N THR A 275 6.24 11.14 -5.99
CA THR A 275 5.29 10.34 -5.19
C THR A 275 4.64 11.16 -4.08
N VAL A 276 5.42 11.98 -3.37
CA VAL A 276 4.88 12.91 -2.35
C VAL A 276 3.96 13.93 -3.02
N ASN A 277 4.34 14.48 -4.17
CA ASN A 277 3.45 15.38 -4.91
C ASN A 277 2.21 14.67 -5.45
N MET A 278 2.28 13.41 -5.86
CA MET A 278 1.09 12.62 -6.20
C MET A 278 0.15 12.46 -5.00
N PHE A 279 0.70 12.26 -3.80
CA PHE A 279 -0.12 12.24 -2.58
C PHE A 279 -0.77 13.60 -2.31
N ARG A 280 -0.02 14.70 -2.41
CA ARG A 280 -0.55 16.07 -2.27
C ARG A 280 -1.68 16.32 -3.29
N LEU A 281 -1.48 15.89 -4.53
CA LEU A 281 -2.48 15.96 -5.60
C LEU A 281 -3.76 15.21 -5.20
N LEU A 282 -3.65 13.97 -4.73
CA LEU A 282 -4.79 13.19 -4.26
C LEU A 282 -5.55 13.91 -3.13
N CYS A 283 -4.85 14.54 -2.19
CA CYS A 283 -5.50 15.35 -1.14
C CYS A 283 -6.33 16.49 -1.73
N THR A 284 -5.85 17.19 -2.76
CA THR A 284 -6.63 18.24 -3.46
C THR A 284 -7.85 17.70 -4.21
N LEU A 285 -7.83 16.41 -4.59
CA LEU A 285 -8.90 15.73 -5.29
C LEU A 285 -9.94 15.11 -4.36
N ARG A 286 -9.60 14.89 -3.08
CA ARG A 286 -10.48 14.26 -2.08
C ARG A 286 -11.91 14.83 -2.07
N PRO A 287 -12.15 16.16 -2.16
CA PRO A 287 -13.52 16.70 -2.17
C PRO A 287 -14.37 16.31 -3.38
N LEU A 288 -13.77 15.77 -4.45
CA LEU A 288 -14.45 15.32 -5.65
C LEU A 288 -14.74 13.81 -5.68
N LEU A 289 -14.19 13.07 -4.71
CA LEU A 289 -14.40 11.64 -4.59
C LEU A 289 -15.85 11.35 -4.19
N PRO A 290 -16.44 10.25 -4.66
CA PRO A 290 -17.76 9.84 -4.20
C PRO A 290 -17.73 9.56 -2.68
N PRO A 291 -18.85 9.78 -1.95
CA PRO A 291 -18.90 9.61 -0.50
C PRO A 291 -18.39 8.25 -0.01
N SER A 292 -18.63 7.19 -0.78
CA SER A 292 -18.18 5.82 -0.49
C SER A 292 -16.66 5.63 -0.47
N LEU A 293 -15.89 6.53 -1.10
CA LEU A 293 -14.43 6.50 -1.13
C LEU A 293 -13.80 7.61 -0.27
N SER A 294 -14.62 8.43 0.40
CA SER A 294 -14.16 9.61 1.16
C SER A 294 -13.87 9.33 2.65
N ALA A 295 -14.32 8.17 3.14
CA ALA A 295 -14.19 7.68 4.52
C ALA A 295 -12.78 7.11 4.78
#